data_AF-A0AAV1L777-F1
#
_entry.id   AF-A0AAV1L777-F1
#
_cell.length_a   1.000
_cell.length_b   1.000
_cell.length_c   1.000
_cell.angle_alpha   90.00
_cell.angle_beta   90.00
_cell.angle_gamma   90.00
#
_symmetry.space_group_name_H-M   'P 1'
#
loop_
_entity.id
_entity.type
_entity.pdbx_description
1 polymer ?
#
loop_
_entity_poly.entity_id
_entity_poly.type
_entity_poly.pdbx_seq_one_letter_code
_entity_poly.pdbx_strand_id
1 'polypeptide(L)'
;MRTLSYELFISRFFDGTIDCCRNNKETCKVIWKLLQPLEMQEPSKESWLKVAENFYKYANFPNCLGAVDVKYIRIINPHNSGSNYFNYKKYFSIVLMAVADFNYYFISIDVGSFGKEADNNVFRSSNFGQKLYHDMLDLPEDKILPGTTGPALLFVLVADEAFALHKHVMRPYPNKTLDIEKRTFNYRLSRARRYVECTFGILTNKWRVLHTTILTDPYFATDIVKTTCVLHNFVRRRDGLKYNDELLTSDLPTLPNCNTSRLSYAINMRYLFKKYFMEEGKLEWQDNFI
;
A
#
# COMPACT_ATOMS: atom_id res chain seq x y z
N MET A 1 4.84 -27.62 15.73
CA MET A 1 5.53 -27.40 17.03
C MET A 1 6.75 -26.45 16.94
N ARG A 2 7.33 -26.16 15.75
CA ARG A 2 8.46 -25.20 15.60
C ARG A 2 8.06 -23.74 15.37
N THR A 3 6.85 -23.44 14.89
CA THR A 3 6.37 -22.08 14.57
C THR A 3 6.12 -21.21 15.82
N LEU A 4 5.55 -21.81 16.87
CA LEU A 4 5.27 -21.14 18.14
C LEU A 4 6.52 -20.57 18.83
N SER A 5 7.69 -21.22 18.69
CA SER A 5 8.92 -20.72 19.33
C SER A 5 9.51 -19.49 18.63
N TYR A 6 9.36 -19.38 17.30
CA TYR A 6 9.82 -18.21 16.56
C TYR A 6 8.89 -17.02 16.77
N GLU A 7 7.57 -17.22 16.78
CA GLU A 7 6.63 -16.13 17.07
C GLU A 7 6.85 -15.57 18.49
N LEU A 8 7.05 -16.43 19.49
CA LEU A 8 7.40 -16.02 20.85
C LEU A 8 8.75 -15.30 20.93
N PHE A 9 9.76 -15.76 20.18
CA PHE A 9 11.08 -15.12 20.16
C PHE A 9 11.02 -13.74 19.49
N ILE A 10 10.30 -13.60 18.38
CA ILE A 10 10.20 -12.34 17.62
C ILE A 10 9.24 -11.35 18.30
N SER A 11 8.14 -11.79 18.92
CA SER A 11 7.29 -10.93 19.77
C SER A 11 8.09 -10.39 20.95
N ARG A 12 8.83 -11.26 21.66
CA ARG A 12 9.69 -10.84 22.78
C ARG A 12 10.86 -9.95 22.36
N PHE A 13 11.33 -10.07 21.12
CA PHE A 13 12.36 -9.20 20.55
C PHE A 13 11.90 -7.73 20.45
N PHE A 14 10.60 -7.48 20.30
CA PHE A 14 10.03 -6.13 20.24
C PHE A 14 9.28 -5.69 21.51
N ASP A 15 9.01 -6.59 22.47
CA ASP A 15 8.31 -6.29 23.75
C ASP A 15 9.22 -5.67 24.85
N GLY A 16 10.24 -4.91 24.47
CA GLY A 16 10.88 -3.91 25.35
C GLY A 16 11.66 -4.43 26.56
N THR A 17 11.92 -5.73 26.69
CA THR A 17 12.59 -6.32 27.87
C THR A 17 14.06 -6.70 27.67
N ILE A 18 14.68 -6.36 26.52
CA ILE A 18 16.11 -6.63 26.29
C ILE A 18 16.86 -5.34 26.01
N ASP A 19 17.60 -4.93 27.03
CA ASP A 19 18.58 -3.86 27.10
C ASP A 19 19.80 -4.13 26.19
N CYS A 20 19.61 -4.02 24.87
CA CYS A 20 20.72 -4.10 23.91
C CYS A 20 20.43 -3.46 22.55
N CYS A 21 20.27 -2.14 22.50
CA CYS A 21 19.98 -1.39 21.26
C CYS A 21 20.93 -1.73 20.09
N ARG A 22 22.21 -2.04 20.37
CA ARG A 22 23.20 -2.37 19.34
C ARG A 22 22.99 -3.78 18.74
N ASN A 23 22.71 -4.78 19.58
CA ASN A 23 22.43 -6.14 19.10
C ASN A 23 21.11 -6.21 18.33
N ASN A 24 20.12 -5.40 18.74
CA ASN A 24 18.83 -5.36 18.06
C ASN A 24 18.91 -4.71 16.67
N LYS A 25 19.74 -3.67 16.50
CA LYS A 25 19.96 -3.03 15.20
C LYS A 25 20.61 -3.96 14.17
N GLU A 26 21.69 -4.65 14.56
CA GLU A 26 22.34 -5.59 13.65
C GLU A 26 21.44 -6.78 13.31
N THR A 27 20.65 -7.25 14.27
CA THR A 27 19.67 -8.31 14.01
C THR A 27 18.60 -7.86 13.00
N CYS A 28 18.05 -6.65 13.13
CA CYS A 28 17.08 -6.11 12.15
C CYS A 28 17.66 -6.09 10.73
N LYS A 29 18.91 -5.62 10.59
CA LYS A 29 19.61 -5.60 9.30
C LYS A 29 19.82 -6.99 8.73
N VAL A 30 20.23 -7.96 9.56
CA VAL A 30 20.43 -9.35 9.13
C VAL A 30 19.10 -9.98 8.68
N ILE A 31 18.02 -9.78 9.46
CA ILE A 31 16.68 -10.26 9.09
C ILE A 31 16.26 -9.67 7.75
N TRP A 32 16.37 -8.35 7.58
CA TRP A 32 16.04 -7.70 6.31
C TRP A 32 16.85 -8.28 5.15
N LYS A 33 18.18 -8.39 5.30
CA LYS A 33 19.07 -8.89 4.26
C LYS A 33 18.73 -10.33 3.82
N LEU A 34 18.34 -11.19 4.77
CA LEU A 34 18.04 -12.59 4.49
C LEU A 34 16.61 -12.81 3.99
N LEU A 35 15.63 -12.14 4.60
CA LEU A 35 14.23 -12.39 4.31
C LEU A 35 13.68 -11.52 3.18
N GLN A 36 14.16 -10.29 2.97
CA GLN A 36 13.57 -9.41 1.95
C GLN A 36 13.62 -10.02 0.54
N PRO A 37 14.73 -10.64 0.08
CA PRO A 37 14.78 -11.27 -1.23
C PRO A 37 13.82 -12.45 -1.40
N LEU A 38 13.45 -13.12 -0.30
CA LEU A 38 12.56 -14.28 -0.29
C LEU A 38 11.09 -13.87 -0.12
N GLU A 39 10.85 -12.86 0.72
CA GLU A 39 9.52 -12.49 1.20
C GLU A 39 8.91 -11.29 0.46
N MET A 40 9.74 -10.49 -0.23
CA MET A 40 9.33 -9.32 -1.04
C MET A 40 10.10 -9.30 -2.37
N GLN A 41 10.13 -10.44 -3.06
CA GLN A 41 10.68 -10.52 -4.42
C GLN A 41 9.87 -9.65 -5.38
N GLU A 42 10.55 -9.02 -6.34
CA GLU A 42 9.89 -8.31 -7.43
C GLU A 42 8.97 -9.28 -8.21
N PRO A 43 7.68 -8.97 -8.38
CA PRO A 43 6.75 -9.91 -8.99
C PRO A 43 7.02 -10.13 -10.48
N SER A 44 6.91 -11.38 -10.93
CA SER A 44 6.88 -11.73 -12.36
C SER A 44 5.53 -11.40 -12.99
N LYS A 45 5.45 -11.36 -14.33
CA LYS A 45 4.18 -11.26 -15.07
C LYS A 45 3.09 -12.23 -14.55
N GLU A 46 3.44 -13.49 -14.31
CA GLU A 46 2.48 -14.48 -13.80
C GLU A 46 1.97 -14.12 -12.40
N SER A 47 2.86 -13.64 -11.52
CA SER A 47 2.47 -13.18 -10.19
C SER A 47 1.55 -11.97 -10.26
N TRP A 48 1.83 -11.01 -11.15
CA TRP A 48 0.98 -9.85 -11.38
C TRP A 48 -0.42 -10.23 -11.85
N LEU A 49 -0.52 -11.18 -12.79
CA LEU A 49 -1.81 -11.68 -13.28
C LEU A 49 -2.62 -12.34 -12.15
N LYS A 50 -1.99 -13.16 -11.31
CA LYS A 50 -2.66 -13.75 -10.13
C LYS A 50 -3.17 -12.69 -9.16
N VAL A 51 -2.41 -11.62 -8.93
CA VAL A 51 -2.85 -10.51 -8.09
C VAL A 51 -4.08 -9.83 -8.71
N ALA A 52 -4.04 -9.53 -10.01
CA ALA A 52 -5.14 -8.90 -10.72
C ALA A 52 -6.42 -9.74 -10.76
N GLU A 53 -6.30 -11.05 -10.93
CA GLU A 53 -7.44 -11.97 -10.86
C GLU A 53 -8.10 -11.96 -9.47
N ASN A 54 -7.29 -11.93 -8.41
CA ASN A 54 -7.81 -11.86 -7.05
C ASN A 54 -8.49 -10.50 -6.76
N PHE A 55 -7.89 -9.38 -7.15
CA PHE A 55 -8.57 -8.08 -7.02
C PHE A 55 -9.87 -8.03 -7.82
N TYR A 56 -9.91 -8.62 -9.00
CA TYR A 56 -11.16 -8.70 -9.77
C TYR A 56 -12.21 -9.57 -9.06
N LYS A 57 -11.82 -10.73 -8.55
CA LYS A 57 -12.74 -11.67 -7.91
C LYS A 57 -13.36 -11.12 -6.63
N TYR A 58 -12.57 -10.43 -5.80
CA TYR A 58 -12.96 -10.11 -4.43
C TYR A 58 -13.16 -8.60 -4.17
N ALA A 59 -12.33 -7.75 -4.78
CA ALA A 59 -12.51 -6.30 -4.73
C ALA A 59 -13.39 -5.77 -5.87
N ASN A 60 -13.66 -6.61 -6.88
CA ASN A 60 -14.39 -6.27 -8.10
C ASN A 60 -13.71 -5.15 -8.91
N PHE A 61 -12.39 -5.08 -8.85
CA PHE A 61 -11.60 -4.12 -9.61
C PHE A 61 -10.70 -4.87 -10.61
N PRO A 62 -11.06 -4.89 -11.91
CA PRO A 62 -10.27 -5.59 -12.93
C PRO A 62 -8.93 -4.87 -13.18
N ASN A 63 -7.94 -5.63 -13.66
CA ASN A 63 -6.61 -5.14 -14.01
C ASN A 63 -5.89 -4.40 -12.85
N CYS A 64 -6.24 -4.66 -11.59
CA CYS A 64 -5.61 -4.06 -10.42
C CYS A 64 -4.41 -4.89 -9.94
N LEU A 65 -3.23 -4.30 -9.86
CA LEU A 65 -2.01 -4.98 -9.43
C LEU A 65 -1.72 -4.86 -7.93
N GLY A 66 -2.53 -4.08 -7.20
CA GLY A 66 -2.26 -3.77 -5.82
C GLY A 66 -2.78 -2.40 -5.43
N ALA A 67 -2.76 -2.15 -4.13
CA ALA A 67 -3.09 -0.86 -3.56
C ALA A 67 -1.84 -0.22 -2.95
N VAL A 68 -1.64 1.07 -3.20
CA VAL A 68 -0.55 1.86 -2.63
C VAL A 68 -1.10 2.86 -1.64
N ASP A 69 -0.43 2.97 -0.49
CA ASP A 69 -0.72 3.96 0.53
C ASP A 69 0.54 4.21 1.39
N VAL A 70 0.51 5.26 2.19
CA VAL A 70 1.54 5.59 3.16
C VAL A 70 1.04 5.46 4.59
N LYS A 71 1.96 5.18 5.50
CA LYS A 71 1.72 5.17 6.93
C LYS A 71 2.80 5.98 7.64
N TYR A 72 2.37 6.95 8.44
CA TYR A 72 3.26 7.71 9.31
C TYR A 72 3.54 6.92 10.58
N ILE A 73 4.80 6.53 10.79
CA ILE A 73 5.27 5.82 11.99
C ILE A 73 5.80 6.83 12.98
N ARG A 74 5.22 6.86 14.18
CA ARG A 74 5.56 7.83 15.22
C ARG A 74 6.95 7.53 15.81
N ILE A 75 7.80 8.53 15.85
CA ILE A 75 9.14 8.45 16.45
C ILE A 75 9.33 9.57 17.47
N ILE A 76 10.32 9.42 18.35
CA ILE A 76 10.79 10.51 19.20
C ILE A 76 11.32 11.67 18.33
N ASN A 77 11.24 12.90 18.84
CA ASN A 77 11.82 14.08 18.17
C ASN A 77 13.33 13.85 17.94
N PRO A 78 13.80 13.77 16.68
CA PRO A 78 15.22 13.56 16.43
C PRO A 78 16.01 14.84 16.72
N HIS A 79 17.15 14.70 17.39
CA HIS A 79 18.04 15.82 17.71
C HIS A 79 18.40 16.62 16.46
N ASN A 80 18.37 17.95 16.56
CA ASN A 80 18.75 18.89 15.50
C ASN A 80 18.02 18.70 14.17
N SER A 81 16.81 18.12 14.18
CA SER A 81 16.05 17.83 12.95
C SER A 81 15.10 18.93 12.50
N GLY A 82 14.92 19.97 13.32
CA GLY A 82 13.96 21.04 13.07
C GLY A 82 12.54 20.47 12.89
N SER A 83 11.87 20.86 11.82
CA SER A 83 10.53 20.38 11.46
C SER A 83 10.53 19.24 10.44
N ASN A 84 11.69 18.69 10.06
CA ASN A 84 11.77 17.68 8.99
C ASN A 84 10.84 16.48 9.26
N TYR A 85 10.93 15.89 10.45
CA TYR A 85 10.09 14.74 10.80
C TYR A 85 8.70 15.13 11.33
N PHE A 86 8.40 16.42 11.46
CA PHE A 86 7.13 16.89 12.02
C PHE A 86 6.03 16.91 10.95
N ASN A 87 4.99 16.11 11.16
CA ASN A 87 3.91 15.95 10.19
C ASN A 87 2.69 16.86 10.47
N TYR A 88 1.73 16.86 9.54
CA TYR A 88 0.49 17.63 9.65
C TYR A 88 -0.39 17.21 10.84
N LYS A 89 -0.24 15.96 11.33
CA LYS A 89 -0.93 15.42 12.52
C LYS A 89 -0.25 15.82 13.85
N LYS A 90 0.69 16.77 13.82
CA LYS A 90 1.36 17.36 14.99
C LYS A 90 2.20 16.37 15.80
N TYR A 91 2.88 15.43 15.13
CA TYR A 91 3.88 14.57 15.77
C TYR A 91 5.09 14.29 14.86
N PHE A 92 6.19 13.82 15.46
CA PHE A 92 7.39 13.41 14.72
C PHE A 92 7.21 12.00 14.16
N SER A 93 7.51 11.81 12.88
CA SER A 93 7.31 10.55 12.18
C SER A 93 8.30 10.32 11.04
N ILE A 94 8.56 9.04 10.76
CA ILE A 94 9.07 8.57 9.46
C ILE A 94 7.91 8.01 8.64
N VAL A 95 8.04 8.06 7.32
CA VAL A 95 7.02 7.53 6.41
C VAL A 95 7.38 6.09 5.99
N LEU A 96 6.40 5.20 6.05
CA LEU A 96 6.36 3.89 5.42
C LEU A 96 5.43 3.99 4.21
N MET A 97 5.95 3.94 2.99
CA MET A 97 5.16 3.72 1.78
C MET A 97 5.11 2.24 1.48
N ALA A 98 3.94 1.71 1.15
CA ALA A 98 3.82 0.31 0.80
C ALA A 98 2.84 0.08 -0.36
N VAL A 99 3.17 -0.91 -1.18
CA VAL A 99 2.25 -1.52 -2.15
C VAL A 99 1.85 -2.86 -1.58
N ALA A 100 0.55 -3.09 -1.38
CA ALA A 100 0.02 -4.34 -0.87
C ALA A 100 -0.81 -5.08 -1.93
N ASP A 101 -0.73 -6.41 -1.91
CA ASP A 101 -1.56 -7.28 -2.72
C ASP A 101 -2.89 -7.62 -2.04
N PHE A 102 -3.71 -8.41 -2.73
CA PHE A 102 -4.98 -8.90 -2.22
C PHE A 102 -4.86 -9.78 -0.96
N ASN A 103 -3.76 -10.51 -0.80
CA ASN A 103 -3.54 -11.43 0.32
C ASN A 103 -3.00 -10.73 1.58
N TYR A 104 -2.95 -9.40 1.53
CA TYR A 104 -2.33 -8.55 2.54
C TYR A 104 -0.82 -8.78 2.65
N TYR A 105 -0.14 -9.16 1.57
CA TYR A 105 1.32 -9.14 1.48
C TYR A 105 1.80 -7.79 0.99
N PHE A 106 2.91 -7.32 1.55
CA PHE A 106 3.63 -6.21 0.94
C PHE A 106 4.37 -6.70 -0.30
N ILE A 107 4.03 -6.14 -1.45
CA ILE A 107 4.78 -6.35 -2.70
C ILE A 107 6.09 -5.57 -2.64
N SER A 108 6.01 -4.32 -2.19
CA SER A 108 7.17 -3.45 -2.02
C SER A 108 6.92 -2.46 -0.89
N ILE A 109 7.99 -2.06 -0.21
CA ILE A 109 7.97 -1.00 0.80
C ILE A 109 9.12 -0.02 0.58
N ASP A 110 8.93 1.23 1.00
CA ASP A 110 9.98 2.23 1.16
C ASP A 110 9.81 2.91 2.52
N VAL A 111 10.89 3.06 3.27
CA VAL A 111 10.84 3.47 4.67
C VAL A 111 11.95 4.45 4.97
N GLY A 112 11.59 5.56 5.65
CA GLY A 112 12.55 6.49 6.22
C GLY A 112 12.43 7.93 5.70
N SER A 113 11.51 8.20 4.76
CA SER A 113 11.24 9.57 4.33
C SER A 113 10.75 10.43 5.49
N PHE A 114 11.01 11.73 5.40
CA PHE A 114 10.64 12.66 6.46
C PHE A 114 9.12 12.79 6.62
N GLY A 115 8.65 12.94 7.87
CA GLY A 115 7.21 13.07 8.17
C GLY A 115 6.52 14.28 7.55
N LYS A 116 7.25 15.31 7.11
CA LYS A 116 6.69 16.45 6.36
C LYS A 116 6.45 16.17 4.87
N GLU A 117 7.05 15.10 4.33
CA GLU A 117 6.97 14.82 2.89
C GLU A 117 5.55 14.44 2.49
N ALA A 118 5.14 14.92 1.32
CA ALA A 118 3.87 14.56 0.71
C ALA A 118 3.93 13.16 0.08
N ASP A 119 2.81 12.45 0.13
CA ASP A 119 2.69 11.04 -0.26
C ASP A 119 3.15 10.80 -1.70
N ASN A 120 2.78 11.71 -2.61
CA ASN A 120 3.23 11.68 -4.00
C ASN A 120 4.76 11.78 -4.15
N ASN A 121 5.42 12.61 -3.34
CA ASN A 121 6.89 12.77 -3.40
C ASN A 121 7.60 11.53 -2.86
N VAL A 122 7.08 10.96 -1.77
CA VAL A 122 7.58 9.69 -1.22
C VAL A 122 7.44 8.57 -2.26
N PHE A 123 6.28 8.47 -2.92
CA PHE A 123 6.08 7.45 -3.94
C PHE A 123 7.01 7.65 -5.14
N ARG A 124 7.09 8.87 -5.67
CA ARG A 124 7.94 9.19 -6.83
C ARG A 124 9.43 8.95 -6.58
N SER A 125 9.89 9.21 -5.36
CA SER A 125 11.29 8.98 -4.98
C SER A 125 11.59 7.53 -4.62
N SER A 126 10.58 6.71 -4.30
CA SER A 126 10.77 5.31 -3.94
C SER A 126 11.32 4.46 -5.08
N ASN A 127 12.06 3.40 -4.76
CA ASN A 127 12.59 2.46 -5.76
C ASN A 127 11.46 1.86 -6.63
N PHE A 128 10.33 1.52 -6.02
CA PHE A 128 9.18 0.98 -6.75
C PHE A 128 8.54 2.03 -7.67
N GLY A 129 8.30 3.25 -7.18
CA GLY A 129 7.72 4.32 -7.99
C GLY A 129 8.61 4.73 -9.15
N GLN A 130 9.94 4.78 -8.95
CA GLN A 130 10.89 5.01 -10.03
C GLN A 130 10.79 3.91 -11.10
N LYS A 131 10.81 2.63 -10.70
CA LYS A 131 10.65 1.51 -11.64
C LYS A 131 9.32 1.57 -12.40
N LEU A 132 8.22 1.92 -11.72
CA LEU A 132 6.90 2.05 -12.33
C LEU A 132 6.83 3.20 -13.35
N TYR A 133 7.44 4.35 -13.04
CA TYR A 133 7.41 5.53 -13.92
C TYR A 133 8.37 5.44 -15.11
N HIS A 134 9.37 4.56 -15.03
CA HIS A 134 10.32 4.28 -16.10
C HIS A 134 10.03 2.96 -16.83
N ASP A 135 8.87 2.35 -16.62
CA ASP A 135 8.45 1.10 -17.27
C ASP A 135 9.48 -0.06 -17.09
N MET A 136 10.14 -0.10 -15.93
CA MET A 136 11.15 -1.11 -15.58
C MET A 136 10.59 -2.30 -14.81
N LEU A 137 9.29 -2.28 -14.46
CA LEU A 137 8.61 -3.41 -13.84
C LEU A 137 8.13 -4.38 -14.92
N ASP A 138 8.20 -5.68 -14.63
CA ASP A 138 7.74 -6.76 -15.53
C ASP A 138 6.19 -6.87 -15.56
N LEU A 139 5.52 -5.77 -15.93
CA LEU A 139 4.07 -5.70 -15.96
C LEU A 139 3.49 -6.56 -17.11
N PRO A 140 2.30 -7.16 -16.92
CA PRO A 140 1.62 -7.89 -18.00
C PRO A 140 1.20 -6.95 -19.14
N GLU A 141 1.00 -7.54 -20.32
CA GLU A 141 0.45 -6.85 -21.49
C GLU A 141 -0.99 -6.39 -21.25
N ASP A 142 -1.41 -5.34 -21.94
CA ASP A 142 -2.73 -4.75 -21.82
C ASP A 142 -3.85 -5.81 -21.99
N LYS A 143 -4.87 -5.73 -21.13
CA LYS A 143 -5.96 -6.71 -21.10
C LYS A 143 -7.31 -6.03 -21.23
N ILE A 144 -8.17 -6.58 -22.08
CA ILE A 144 -9.57 -6.11 -22.24
C ILE A 144 -10.33 -6.34 -20.95
N LEU A 145 -11.17 -5.39 -20.57
CA LEU A 145 -12.01 -5.52 -19.37
C LEU A 145 -13.03 -6.65 -19.56
N PRO A 146 -13.29 -7.46 -18.51
CA PRO A 146 -14.18 -8.61 -18.61
C PRO A 146 -15.58 -8.22 -19.09
N GLY A 147 -16.10 -8.89 -20.12
CA GLY A 147 -17.44 -8.63 -20.67
C GLY A 147 -17.52 -7.48 -21.67
N THR A 148 -16.42 -6.77 -21.95
CA THR A 148 -16.40 -5.64 -22.88
C THR A 148 -15.80 -6.02 -24.24
N THR A 149 -16.16 -5.31 -25.31
CA THR A 149 -15.52 -5.38 -26.63
C THR A 149 -14.63 -4.16 -26.90
N GLY A 150 -14.26 -3.43 -25.85
CA GLY A 150 -13.49 -2.19 -25.92
C GLY A 150 -11.98 -2.40 -26.12
N PRO A 151 -11.19 -1.31 -26.06
CA PRO A 151 -9.74 -1.42 -26.14
C PRO A 151 -9.17 -2.18 -24.92
N ALA A 152 -8.04 -2.85 -25.13
CA ALA A 152 -7.25 -3.41 -24.03
C ALA A 152 -6.75 -2.27 -23.13
N LEU A 153 -6.83 -2.47 -21.81
CA LEU A 153 -6.41 -1.48 -20.82
C LEU A 153 -5.17 -1.96 -20.07
N LEU A 154 -4.29 -1.02 -19.73
CA LEU A 154 -3.12 -1.27 -18.88
C LEU A 154 -3.56 -1.75 -17.50
N PHE A 155 -2.66 -2.47 -16.86
CA PHE A 155 -2.76 -2.79 -15.45
C PHE A 155 -2.39 -1.59 -14.57
N VAL A 156 -3.10 -1.43 -13.45
CA VAL A 156 -3.01 -0.24 -12.59
C VAL A 156 -2.86 -0.59 -11.13
N LEU A 157 -2.21 0.29 -10.37
CA LEU A 157 -2.29 0.34 -8.91
C LEU A 157 -3.38 1.33 -8.51
N VAL A 158 -4.08 1.04 -7.41
CA VAL A 158 -5.04 1.97 -6.82
C VAL A 158 -4.40 2.75 -5.68
N ALA A 159 -4.66 4.05 -5.62
CA ALA A 159 -4.00 4.98 -4.70
C ALA A 159 -5.01 5.98 -4.14
N ASP A 160 -4.65 6.64 -3.03
CA ASP A 160 -5.45 7.74 -2.48
C ASP A 160 -5.39 9.00 -3.36
N GLU A 161 -6.15 10.04 -3.01
CA GLU A 161 -6.15 11.29 -3.78
C GLU A 161 -4.81 12.05 -3.71
N ALA A 162 -4.01 11.86 -2.65
CA ALA A 162 -2.74 12.53 -2.46
C ALA A 162 -1.66 12.04 -3.45
N PHE A 163 -1.83 10.88 -4.11
CA PHE A 163 -0.93 10.44 -5.19
C PHE A 163 -1.26 11.14 -6.53
N ALA A 164 -0.25 11.31 -7.39
CA ALA A 164 -0.48 11.80 -8.75
C ALA A 164 -1.13 10.74 -9.64
N LEU A 165 -2.10 11.16 -10.47
CA LEU A 165 -2.70 10.30 -11.50
C LEU A 165 -1.64 9.93 -12.55
N HIS A 166 -1.50 8.64 -12.85
CA HIS A 166 -0.55 8.10 -13.82
C HIS A 166 -1.18 6.96 -14.64
N LYS A 167 -0.59 6.59 -15.79
CA LYS A 167 -1.13 5.48 -16.62
C LYS A 167 -1.26 4.15 -15.85
N HIS A 168 -0.39 3.93 -14.87
CA HIS A 168 -0.40 2.77 -13.96
C HIS A 168 -0.83 3.10 -12.52
N VAL A 169 -1.30 4.33 -12.24
CA VAL A 169 -1.77 4.71 -10.89
C VAL A 169 -3.12 5.40 -11.01
N MET A 170 -4.16 4.72 -10.55
CA MET A 170 -5.52 5.23 -10.48
C MET A 170 -5.79 5.80 -9.10
N ARG A 171 -6.43 6.96 -9.08
CA ARG A 171 -6.85 7.66 -7.85
C ARG A 171 -8.29 8.15 -8.01
N PRO A 172 -9.01 8.41 -6.91
CA PRO A 172 -10.41 8.85 -6.96
C PRO A 172 -10.57 10.16 -7.76
N TYR A 173 -11.78 10.39 -8.26
CA TYR A 173 -12.18 11.69 -8.74
C TYR A 173 -12.17 12.68 -7.57
N PRO A 174 -11.44 13.80 -7.71
CA PRO A 174 -11.43 14.84 -6.69
C PRO A 174 -12.79 15.54 -6.66
N ASN A 175 -13.11 16.18 -5.53
CA ASN A 175 -14.32 16.97 -5.21
C ASN A 175 -15.37 16.26 -4.36
N LYS A 176 -16.13 17.06 -3.61
CA LYS A 176 -17.23 16.61 -2.73
C LYS A 176 -18.56 16.40 -3.48
N THR A 177 -18.80 17.18 -4.53
CA THR A 177 -20.03 17.09 -5.34
C THR A 177 -19.71 16.32 -6.62
N LEU A 178 -19.93 15.01 -6.57
CA LEU A 178 -19.66 14.08 -7.67
C LEU A 178 -20.97 13.54 -8.24
N ASP A 179 -21.01 13.36 -9.55
CA ASP A 179 -22.07 12.61 -10.21
C ASP A 179 -22.04 11.13 -9.79
N ILE A 180 -23.15 10.42 -10.02
CA ILE A 180 -23.31 9.02 -9.60
C ILE A 180 -22.22 8.12 -10.17
N GLU A 181 -21.77 8.38 -11.41
CA GLU A 181 -20.75 7.57 -12.07
C GLU A 181 -19.38 7.74 -11.41
N LYS A 182 -19.00 8.97 -11.07
CA LYS A 182 -17.76 9.27 -10.35
C LYS A 182 -17.80 8.73 -8.92
N ARG A 183 -18.95 8.81 -8.23
CA ARG A 183 -19.11 8.21 -6.89
C ARG A 183 -19.00 6.69 -6.96
N THR A 184 -19.62 6.06 -7.95
CA THR A 184 -19.48 4.62 -8.23
C THR A 184 -18.02 4.25 -8.40
N PHE A 185 -17.29 4.94 -9.30
CA PHE A 185 -15.86 4.69 -9.50
C PHE A 185 -15.06 4.86 -8.20
N ASN A 186 -15.27 5.94 -7.45
CA ASN A 186 -14.58 6.19 -6.20
C ASN A 186 -14.83 5.08 -5.18
N TYR A 187 -16.09 4.63 -5.05
CA TYR A 187 -16.45 3.54 -4.16
C TYR A 187 -15.76 2.22 -4.57
N ARG A 188 -15.73 1.88 -5.87
CA ARG A 188 -15.00 0.72 -6.40
C ARG A 188 -13.51 0.79 -6.10
N LEU A 189 -12.91 1.95 -6.31
CA LEU A 189 -11.51 2.20 -6.01
C LEU A 189 -11.24 2.07 -4.51
N SER A 190 -12.09 2.63 -3.65
CA SER A 190 -11.98 2.52 -2.19
C SER A 190 -12.04 1.07 -1.70
N ARG A 191 -12.86 0.22 -2.33
CA ARG A 191 -12.89 -1.23 -2.02
C ARG A 191 -11.56 -1.91 -2.30
N ALA A 192 -10.91 -1.58 -3.42
CA ALA A 192 -9.57 -2.12 -3.74
C ALA A 192 -8.48 -1.51 -2.84
N ARG A 193 -8.57 -0.21 -2.54
CA ARG A 193 -7.65 0.48 -1.61
C ARG A 193 -7.66 -0.12 -0.21
N ARG A 194 -8.81 -0.59 0.26
CA ARG A 194 -8.95 -1.18 1.59
C ARG A 194 -7.91 -2.27 1.89
N TYR A 195 -7.44 -2.99 0.88
CA TYR A 195 -6.43 -4.04 1.07
C TYR A 195 -5.12 -3.51 1.67
N VAL A 196 -4.61 -2.35 1.24
CA VAL A 196 -3.39 -1.79 1.84
C VAL A 196 -3.65 -1.20 3.23
N GLU A 197 -4.82 -0.59 3.45
CA GLU A 197 -5.23 -0.08 4.77
C GLU A 197 -5.34 -1.22 5.81
N CYS A 198 -6.02 -2.32 5.44
CA CYS A 198 -6.12 -3.53 6.24
C CYS A 198 -4.74 -4.16 6.47
N THR A 199 -3.87 -4.18 5.46
CA THR A 199 -2.50 -4.67 5.61
C THR A 199 -1.74 -3.90 6.68
N PHE A 200 -1.86 -2.56 6.69
CA PHE A 200 -1.28 -1.73 7.75
C PHE A 200 -1.91 -2.00 9.12
N GLY A 201 -3.22 -2.23 9.20
CA GLY A 201 -3.90 -2.60 10.44
C GLY A 201 -3.40 -3.93 11.01
N ILE A 202 -3.30 -4.96 10.17
CA ILE A 202 -2.77 -6.28 10.53
C ILE A 202 -1.32 -6.14 11.01
N LEU A 203 -0.48 -5.40 10.26
CA LEU A 203 0.91 -5.14 10.62
C LEU A 203 1.00 -4.51 12.02
N THR A 204 0.26 -3.42 12.29
CA THR A 204 0.35 -2.74 13.59
C THR A 204 -0.17 -3.60 14.74
N ASN A 205 -1.27 -4.33 14.52
CA ASN A 205 -1.85 -5.17 15.56
C ASN A 205 -0.94 -6.34 15.93
N LYS A 206 -0.21 -6.91 14.96
CA LYS A 206 0.76 -7.99 15.22
C LYS A 206 2.06 -7.45 15.84
N TRP A 207 2.55 -6.30 15.37
CA TRP A 207 3.80 -5.70 15.82
C TRP A 207 3.54 -4.45 16.67
N ARG A 208 3.29 -4.67 17.97
CA ARG A 208 2.85 -3.61 18.90
C ARG A 208 3.79 -2.42 19.03
N VAL A 209 5.08 -2.59 18.71
CA VAL A 209 6.07 -1.50 18.62
C VAL A 209 5.62 -0.35 17.70
N LEU A 210 4.74 -0.63 16.73
CA LEU A 210 4.21 0.37 15.80
C LEU A 210 2.98 1.14 16.32
N HIS A 211 2.40 0.74 17.46
CA HIS A 211 1.29 1.46 18.09
C HIS A 211 1.75 2.65 18.94
N THR A 212 2.98 2.62 19.42
CA THR A 212 3.54 3.65 20.31
C THR A 212 4.63 4.44 19.60
N THR A 213 5.11 5.49 20.27
CA THR A 213 6.27 6.26 19.80
C THR A 213 7.52 5.39 19.88
N ILE A 214 8.20 5.18 18.74
CA ILE A 214 9.50 4.50 18.72
C ILE A 214 10.56 5.44 19.31
N LEU A 215 11.17 5.02 20.42
CA LEU A 215 12.14 5.81 21.20
C LEU A 215 13.59 5.61 20.73
N THR A 216 13.82 5.60 19.41
CA THR A 216 15.14 5.41 18.81
C THR A 216 15.40 6.48 17.76
N ASP A 217 16.65 6.57 17.29
CA ASP A 217 16.97 7.42 16.14
C ASP A 217 16.19 6.98 14.87
N PRO A 218 15.97 7.88 13.89
CA PRO A 218 15.20 7.58 12.69
C PRO A 218 15.75 6.42 11.85
N TYR A 219 17.07 6.20 11.85
CA TYR A 219 17.68 5.11 11.08
C TYR A 219 17.36 3.76 11.73
N PHE A 220 17.50 3.66 13.05
CA PHE A 220 17.11 2.43 13.74
C PHE A 220 15.59 2.20 13.70
N ALA A 221 14.77 3.25 13.80
CA ALA A 221 13.33 3.13 13.60
C ALA A 221 12.99 2.61 12.20
N THR A 222 13.73 3.03 11.17
CA THR A 222 13.62 2.52 9.79
C THR A 222 13.94 1.03 9.73
N ASP A 223 15.02 0.57 10.38
CA ASP A 223 15.39 -0.85 10.44
C ASP A 223 14.31 -1.69 11.14
N ILE A 224 13.72 -1.18 12.23
CA ILE A 224 12.59 -1.82 12.94
C ILE A 224 11.40 -1.98 11.99
N VAL A 225 10.98 -0.91 11.32
CA VAL A 225 9.80 -0.93 10.43
C VAL A 225 10.01 -1.83 9.22
N LYS A 226 11.20 -1.83 8.62
CA LYS A 226 11.56 -2.77 7.55
C LYS A 226 11.47 -4.22 8.02
N THR A 227 11.99 -4.49 9.20
CA THR A 227 11.99 -5.82 9.82
C THR A 227 10.56 -6.30 10.10
N THR A 228 9.69 -5.46 10.67
CA THR A 228 8.29 -5.86 10.92
C THR A 228 7.52 -6.11 9.62
N CYS A 229 7.76 -5.33 8.56
CA CYS A 229 7.12 -5.55 7.26
C CYS A 229 7.56 -6.87 6.60
N VAL A 230 8.85 -7.21 6.63
CA VAL A 230 9.31 -8.46 6.01
C VAL A 230 8.86 -9.68 6.82
N LEU A 231 8.85 -9.57 8.15
CA LEU A 231 8.32 -10.61 9.03
C LEU A 231 6.81 -10.77 8.88
N HIS A 232 6.07 -9.69 8.61
CA HIS A 232 4.64 -9.78 8.29
C HIS A 232 4.40 -10.70 7.09
N ASN A 233 5.12 -10.50 5.98
CA ASN A 233 5.02 -11.40 4.82
C ASN A 233 5.41 -12.84 5.17
N PHE A 234 6.56 -13.01 5.85
CA PHE A 234 7.06 -14.31 6.29
C PHE A 234 6.00 -15.09 7.07
N VAL A 235 5.38 -14.44 8.05
CA VAL A 235 4.41 -15.09 8.92
C VAL A 235 3.10 -15.32 8.19
N ARG A 236 2.59 -14.34 7.45
CA ARG A 236 1.34 -14.46 6.67
C ARG A 236 1.37 -15.63 5.68
N ARG A 237 2.50 -15.87 5.02
CA ARG A 237 2.65 -17.02 4.09
C ARG A 237 2.61 -18.38 4.79
N ARG A 238 2.97 -18.44 6.07
CA ARG A 238 3.06 -19.68 6.85
C ARG A 238 1.80 -19.95 7.68
N ASP A 239 1.16 -18.91 8.20
CA ASP A 239 -0.09 -19.02 8.97
C ASP A 239 -1.29 -19.40 8.08
N GLY A 240 -1.17 -19.18 6.78
CA GLY A 240 -2.26 -19.38 5.81
C GLY A 240 -3.30 -18.26 5.87
N LEU A 241 -4.06 -18.12 4.79
CA LEU A 241 -5.06 -17.06 4.63
C LEU A 241 -6.38 -17.51 5.27
N LYS A 242 -6.79 -16.87 6.37
CA LYS A 242 -8.14 -16.98 6.93
C LYS A 242 -8.94 -15.77 6.49
N TYR A 243 -9.81 -15.92 5.49
CA TYR A 243 -10.71 -14.84 5.03
C TYR A 243 -11.96 -14.82 5.91
N ASN A 244 -11.92 -14.08 7.01
CA ASN A 244 -13.12 -13.69 7.75
C ASN A 244 -13.12 -12.16 7.86
N ASP A 245 -13.48 -11.45 6.78
CA ASP A 245 -13.63 -10.00 6.82
C ASP A 245 -15.10 -9.61 6.61
N GLU A 246 -15.85 -9.58 7.71
CA GLU A 246 -17.01 -8.70 7.86
C GLU A 246 -16.46 -7.32 8.27
N LEU A 247 -16.26 -6.38 7.33
CA LEU A 247 -15.64 -5.08 7.66
C LEU A 247 -16.36 -3.85 7.07
N LEU A 248 -16.77 -3.00 8.01
CA LEU A 248 -17.49 -1.72 7.90
C LEU A 248 -16.65 -0.60 7.26
N THR A 249 -17.35 0.38 6.67
CA THR A 249 -16.85 1.54 5.92
C THR A 249 -16.38 2.71 6.81
N SER A 250 -15.28 3.37 6.45
CA SER A 250 -14.92 4.70 6.97
C SER A 250 -14.31 5.59 5.88
N ASP A 251 -14.85 6.80 5.68
CA ASP A 251 -14.48 7.77 4.64
C ASP A 251 -13.29 8.67 5.02
N LEU A 252 -12.52 9.14 4.02
CA LEU A 252 -11.38 10.06 4.16
C LEU A 252 -11.48 11.25 3.17
N PRO A 253 -11.12 12.49 3.56
CA PRO A 253 -11.18 13.68 2.71
C PRO A 253 -9.83 14.05 2.08
N THR A 254 -9.86 14.97 1.10
CA THR A 254 -8.91 15.03 -0.02
C THR A 254 -8.22 16.39 -0.27
N LEU A 255 -7.12 16.44 -1.05
CA LEU A 255 -6.26 17.62 -1.34
C LEU A 255 -5.82 17.72 -2.84
N PRO A 256 -5.47 18.93 -3.37
CA PRO A 256 -5.53 19.24 -4.81
C PRO A 256 -4.24 19.03 -5.64
N ASN A 257 -4.37 19.28 -6.95
CA ASN A 257 -3.76 18.57 -8.08
C ASN A 257 -2.81 19.42 -8.97
N CYS A 258 -1.92 18.83 -9.80
CA CYS A 258 -1.34 19.49 -10.99
C CYS A 258 -0.71 18.60 -12.11
N ASN A 259 -0.84 19.10 -13.36
CA ASN A 259 -0.09 18.93 -14.65
C ASN A 259 -0.40 17.79 -15.69
N THR A 260 -0.18 18.10 -16.98
CA THR A 260 -1.25 18.11 -18.03
C THR A 260 -1.03 17.36 -19.36
N SER A 261 0.09 16.69 -19.69
CA SER A 261 0.23 16.03 -21.03
C SER A 261 0.12 14.50 -21.03
N ARG A 262 0.82 13.78 -20.13
CA ARG A 262 0.60 12.34 -19.85
C ARG A 262 -0.74 12.07 -19.15
N LEU A 263 -1.35 13.15 -18.67
CA LEU A 263 -2.62 13.15 -17.97
C LEU A 263 -3.78 12.74 -18.89
N SER A 264 -3.72 13.02 -20.20
CA SER A 264 -4.80 12.69 -21.14
C SER A 264 -5.08 11.18 -21.20
N TYR A 265 -4.01 10.37 -21.28
CA TYR A 265 -4.13 8.92 -21.29
C TYR A 265 -4.66 8.38 -19.96
N ALA A 266 -4.11 8.84 -18.84
CA ALA A 266 -4.53 8.40 -17.51
C ALA A 266 -5.97 8.84 -17.18
N ILE A 267 -6.39 10.03 -17.64
CA ILE A 267 -7.78 10.50 -17.56
C ILE A 267 -8.69 9.57 -18.38
N ASN A 268 -8.28 9.20 -19.60
CA ASN A 268 -9.07 8.31 -20.45
C ASN A 268 -9.20 6.92 -19.83
N MET A 269 -8.10 6.34 -19.32
CA MET A 269 -8.11 5.08 -18.57
C MET A 269 -9.11 5.12 -17.42
N ARG A 270 -9.06 6.18 -16.61
CA ARG A 270 -9.99 6.35 -15.49
C ARG A 270 -11.45 6.48 -15.95
N TYR A 271 -11.68 7.19 -17.07
CA TYR A 271 -12.99 7.29 -17.69
C TYR A 271 -13.51 5.93 -18.19
N LEU A 272 -12.66 5.09 -18.77
CA LEU A 272 -13.04 3.75 -19.25
C LEU A 272 -13.37 2.80 -18.09
N PHE A 273 -12.59 2.83 -17.00
CA PHE A 273 -12.97 2.10 -15.77
C PHE A 273 -14.30 2.59 -15.19
N LYS A 274 -14.50 3.92 -15.14
CA LYS A 274 -15.76 4.51 -14.69
C LYS A 274 -16.94 4.01 -15.53
N LYS A 275 -16.81 4.05 -16.86
CA LYS A 275 -17.83 3.55 -17.80
C LYS A 275 -18.13 2.07 -17.57
N TYR A 276 -17.08 1.24 -17.46
CA TYR A 276 -17.21 -0.19 -17.17
C TYR A 276 -18.01 -0.47 -15.90
N PHE A 277 -17.77 0.26 -14.81
CA PHE A 277 -18.51 0.07 -13.54
C PHE A 277 -19.98 0.52 -13.60
N MET A 278 -20.38 1.25 -14.64
CA MET A 278 -21.78 1.62 -14.89
C MET A 278 -22.50 0.62 -15.81
N GLU A 279 -21.73 -0.12 -16.62
CA GLU A 279 -22.24 -1.02 -17.66
C GLU A 279 -21.94 -2.49 -17.31
N GLU A 280 -21.03 -3.16 -18.03
CA GLU A 280 -20.79 -4.61 -17.88
C GLU A 280 -20.21 -5.01 -16.52
N GLY A 281 -19.54 -4.07 -15.84
CA GLY A 281 -19.00 -4.24 -14.50
C GLY A 281 -19.95 -3.80 -13.38
N LYS A 282 -21.18 -3.37 -13.70
CA LYS A 282 -22.18 -2.95 -12.71
C LYS A 282 -22.54 -4.11 -11.78
N LEU A 283 -22.53 -3.84 -10.47
CA LEU A 283 -23.00 -4.80 -9.47
C LEU A 283 -24.36 -4.42 -8.90
N GLU A 284 -25.17 -5.42 -8.59
CA GLU A 284 -26.55 -5.26 -8.09
C GLU A 284 -26.64 -4.39 -6.83
N TRP A 285 -25.64 -4.48 -5.96
CA TRP A 285 -25.62 -3.80 -4.67
C TRP A 285 -24.91 -2.46 -4.67
N GLN A 286 -24.27 -2.04 -5.78
CA GLN A 286 -23.40 -0.86 -5.75
C GLN A 286 -24.18 0.42 -5.42
N ASP A 287 -25.42 0.54 -5.91
CA ASP A 287 -26.28 1.71 -5.73
C ASP A 287 -26.71 1.92 -4.25
N ASN A 288 -26.58 0.89 -3.40
CA ASN A 288 -26.91 0.97 -1.97
C ASN A 288 -25.82 1.63 -1.10
N PHE A 289 -24.59 1.73 -1.62
CA PHE A 289 -23.41 2.22 -0.88
C PHE A 289 -22.82 3.50 -1.47
N ILE A 290 -23.43 4.03 -2.54
CA ILE A 290 -22.90 5.17 -3.30
C ILE A 290 -23.31 6.50 -2.71
#